data_AF-A0AAP8HTR5-F1
#
_entry.id   AF-A0AAP8HTR5-F1
#
_cell.length_a   1.000
_cell.length_b   1.000
_cell.length_c   1.000
_cell.angle_alpha   90.00
_cell.angle_beta   90.00
_cell.angle_gamma   90.00
#
_symmetry.space_group_name_H-M   'P 1'
#
loop_
_entity.id
_entity.type
_entity.pdbx_description
1 polymer ?
#
loop_
_entity_poly.entity_id
_entity_poly.type
_entity_poly.pdbx_seq_one_letter_code
_entity_poly.pdbx_strand_id
1 'polypeptide(L)'
;DERSQLMAVTTDGRYSLTGGSLVDVIKRKPVLTVEDIRNSYFISLDEAPFPLETVASIHLGNSKLKRQAAIFLTLDCDGCMELVKKFYADRDKYRIDIVLVPSPGEPKEELRRLWC
;
A
#
# COMPACT_ATOMS: atom_id res chain seq x y z
N ASP A 1 -36.84 -0.99 3.87
CA ASP A 1 -36.27 -1.25 5.20
C ASP A 1 -35.18 -0.24 5.51
N GLU A 2 -35.54 0.84 6.20
CA GLU A 2 -34.71 2.03 6.44
C GLU A 2 -33.72 1.88 7.62
N ARG A 3 -33.24 0.66 7.90
CA ARG A 3 -32.38 0.38 9.07
C ARG A 3 -31.24 -0.61 8.84
N SER A 4 -30.75 -0.80 7.60
CA SER A 4 -29.49 -1.55 7.43
C SER A 4 -28.30 -0.70 7.84
N GLN A 5 -28.08 -0.53 9.14
CA GLN A 5 -26.83 0.01 9.65
C GLN A 5 -25.75 -1.07 9.52
N LEU A 6 -24.59 -0.73 8.96
CA LEU A 6 -23.44 -1.61 8.94
C LEU A 6 -23.11 -2.05 10.37
N MET A 7 -22.88 -3.36 10.54
CA MET A 7 -22.47 -3.94 11.81
C MET A 7 -21.01 -4.37 11.68
N ALA A 8 -20.16 -3.88 12.59
CA ALA A 8 -18.81 -4.40 12.72
C ALA A 8 -18.82 -5.55 13.73
N VAL A 9 -18.25 -6.70 13.34
CA VAL A 9 -18.16 -7.89 14.18
C VAL A 9 -16.69 -8.25 14.32
N THR A 10 -16.26 -8.60 15.53
CA THR A 10 -14.89 -9.07 15.75
C THR A 10 -14.62 -10.35 14.96
N THR A 11 -13.37 -10.60 14.59
CA THR A 11 -13.00 -11.76 13.76
C THR A 11 -13.33 -13.11 14.41
N ASP A 12 -13.40 -13.16 15.74
CA ASP A 12 -13.82 -14.33 16.53
C ASP A 12 -15.35 -14.43 16.69
N GLY A 13 -16.12 -13.47 16.18
CA GLY A 13 -17.58 -13.41 16.29
C GLY A 13 -18.10 -13.06 17.70
N ARG A 14 -17.21 -12.78 18.66
CA ARG A 14 -17.57 -12.66 20.08
C ARG A 14 -18.27 -11.34 20.41
N TYR A 15 -17.96 -10.27 19.68
CA TYR A 15 -18.50 -8.93 19.92
C TYR A 15 -19.02 -8.32 18.63
N SER A 16 -20.16 -7.63 18.72
CA SER A 16 -20.68 -6.79 17.66
C SER A 16 -20.77 -5.34 18.13
N LEU A 17 -20.42 -4.42 17.24
CA LEU A 17 -20.55 -2.99 17.41
C LEU A 17 -21.74 -2.54 16.56
N THR A 18 -22.83 -2.16 17.21
CA THR A 18 -24.08 -1.73 16.59
C THR A 18 -24.39 -0.28 16.95
N GLY A 19 -24.92 0.50 16.01
CA GLY A 19 -25.32 1.89 16.25
C GLY A 19 -24.20 2.94 16.17
N GLY A 20 -23.02 2.58 15.67
CA GLY A 20 -21.90 3.51 15.43
C GLY A 20 -21.72 3.88 13.95
N SER A 21 -20.92 4.90 13.68
CA SER A 21 -20.44 5.23 12.32
C SER A 21 -19.00 4.72 12.17
N LEU A 22 -18.74 3.95 11.11
CA LEU A 22 -17.38 3.58 10.70
C LEU A 22 -16.76 4.73 9.90
N VAL A 23 -15.50 5.05 10.17
CA VAL A 23 -14.75 6.09 9.47
C VAL A 23 -13.41 5.52 9.05
N ASP A 24 -13.06 5.68 7.77
CA ASP A 24 -11.70 5.47 7.29
C ASP A 24 -10.86 6.66 7.76
N VAL A 25 -10.00 6.42 8.76
CA VAL A 25 -9.17 7.46 9.37
C VAL A 25 -8.07 7.96 8.42
N ILE A 26 -7.61 7.10 7.51
CA ILE A 26 -6.58 7.45 6.54
C ILE A 26 -7.17 8.40 5.50
N LYS A 27 -8.34 8.05 4.95
CA LYS A 27 -9.04 8.86 3.93
C LYS A 27 -9.90 9.98 4.51
N ARG A 28 -10.11 9.98 5.84
CA ARG A 28 -10.99 10.90 6.59
C ARG A 28 -12.42 10.91 6.03
N LYS A 29 -12.93 9.74 5.63
CA LYS A 29 -14.26 9.58 5.00
C LYS A 29 -15.12 8.59 5.81
N PRO A 30 -16.42 8.85 5.98
CA PRO A 30 -17.32 7.88 6.58
C PRO A 30 -17.48 6.67 5.65
N VAL A 31 -17.61 5.48 6.24
CA VAL A 31 -17.85 4.22 5.55
C VAL A 31 -19.31 3.85 5.78
N LEU A 32 -20.12 3.97 4.73
CA LEU A 32 -21.58 3.83 4.82
C LEU A 32 -22.08 2.54 4.15
N THR A 33 -21.31 2.04 3.19
CA THR A 33 -21.68 0.88 2.37
C THR A 33 -20.58 -0.19 2.36
N VAL A 34 -20.92 -1.41 1.93
CA VAL A 34 -19.94 -2.47 1.68
C VAL A 34 -18.98 -2.09 0.55
N GLU A 35 -19.43 -1.28 -0.41
CA GLU A 35 -18.58 -0.78 -1.48
C GLU A 35 -17.51 0.18 -0.96
N ASP A 36 -17.84 1.04 0.00
CA ASP A 36 -16.86 1.91 0.68
C ASP A 36 -15.76 1.08 1.37
N ILE A 37 -16.14 -0.04 2.00
CA ILE A 37 -15.19 -1.00 2.62
C ILE A 37 -14.29 -1.62 1.54
N ARG A 38 -14.85 -2.02 0.39
CA ARG A 38 -14.05 -2.58 -0.71
C ARG A 38 -13.05 -1.56 -1.25
N ASN A 39 -13.48 -0.31 -1.37
CA ASN A 39 -12.64 0.79 -1.87
C ASN A 39 -11.61 1.27 -0.84
N SER A 40 -11.80 1.01 0.46
CA SER A 40 -10.82 1.35 1.50
C SER A 40 -9.59 0.43 1.50
N TYR A 41 -9.67 -0.77 0.91
CA TYR A 41 -8.50 -1.64 0.75
C TYR A 41 -7.43 -1.07 -0.20
N PHE A 42 -7.82 -0.15 -1.07
CA PHE A 42 -6.92 0.47 -2.02
C PHE A 42 -6.64 1.92 -1.62
N ILE A 43 -5.38 2.31 -1.63
CA ILE A 43 -4.94 3.68 -1.40
C ILE A 43 -4.35 4.19 -2.72
N SER A 44 -4.91 5.26 -3.26
CA SER A 44 -4.34 5.91 -4.43
C SER A 44 -3.08 6.68 -4.03
N LEU A 45 -2.16 6.89 -4.98
CA LEU A 45 -0.87 7.53 -4.69
C LEU A 45 -1.01 8.96 -4.13
N ASP A 46 -2.09 9.66 -4.47
CA ASP A 46 -2.45 10.99 -3.99
C ASP A 46 -3.13 10.98 -2.60
N GLU A 47 -3.76 9.86 -2.22
CA GLU A 47 -4.34 9.66 -0.88
C GLU A 47 -3.35 8.96 0.08
N ALA A 48 -2.13 8.64 -0.37
CA ALA A 48 -1.14 7.95 0.46
C ALA A 48 -0.78 8.77 1.71
N PRO A 49 -0.84 8.19 2.91
CA PRO A 49 -0.60 8.92 4.16
C PRO A 49 0.87 9.31 4.37
N PHE A 50 1.77 8.83 3.51
CA PHE A 50 3.19 9.17 3.51
C PHE A 50 3.58 9.71 2.13
N PRO A 51 4.30 10.85 2.07
CA PRO A 51 4.81 11.37 0.81
C PRO A 51 5.97 10.50 0.33
N LEU A 52 5.81 9.89 -0.85
CA LEU A 52 6.82 8.98 -1.44
C LEU A 52 8.18 9.67 -1.64
N GLU A 53 8.22 10.99 -1.78
CA GLU A 53 9.47 11.77 -1.87
C GLU A 53 10.28 11.78 -0.56
N THR A 54 9.66 11.48 0.58
CA THR A 54 10.35 11.37 1.87
C THR A 54 10.89 9.98 2.13
N VAL A 55 10.56 9.02 1.27
CA VAL A 55 10.97 7.63 1.43
C VAL A 55 12.06 7.31 0.42
N ALA A 56 13.04 6.57 0.92
CA ALA A 56 14.09 5.94 0.13
C ALA A 56 13.50 5.09 -1.01
N SER A 57 13.53 5.62 -2.24
CA SER A 57 12.95 4.94 -3.41
C SER A 57 13.84 5.01 -4.64
N ILE A 58 13.72 3.96 -5.46
CA ILE A 58 14.38 3.83 -6.75
C ILE A 58 13.33 4.03 -7.82
N HIS A 59 13.44 5.11 -8.58
CA HIS A 59 12.55 5.38 -9.71
C HIS A 59 12.88 4.45 -10.89
N LEU A 60 11.90 3.68 -11.35
CA LEU A 60 12.06 2.76 -12.47
C LEU A 60 11.06 3.07 -13.60
N GLY A 61 11.58 3.15 -14.82
CA GLY A 61 10.79 3.24 -16.04
C GLY A 61 10.79 4.60 -16.72
N ASN A 62 9.74 4.86 -17.50
CA ASN A 62 9.63 6.00 -18.40
C ASN A 62 9.19 7.28 -17.68
N SER A 63 10.12 8.23 -17.55
CA SER A 63 9.88 9.52 -16.88
C SER A 63 8.82 10.41 -17.54
N LYS A 64 8.44 10.15 -18.80
CA LYS A 64 7.36 10.88 -19.49
C LYS A 64 5.97 10.48 -19.02
N LEU A 65 5.84 9.30 -18.40
CA LEU A 65 4.57 8.84 -17.85
C LEU A 65 4.33 9.47 -16.46
N LYS A 66 3.06 9.55 -16.05
CA LYS A 66 2.74 9.82 -14.65
C LYS A 66 3.11 8.59 -13.82
N ARG A 67 3.49 8.80 -12.55
CA ARG A 67 3.75 7.71 -11.61
C ARG A 67 2.48 6.87 -11.46
N GLN A 68 2.62 5.55 -11.65
CA GLN A 68 1.49 4.62 -11.65
C GLN A 68 1.39 3.81 -10.37
N ALA A 69 2.52 3.48 -9.74
CA ALA A 69 2.55 2.71 -8.50
C ALA A 69 3.81 3.00 -7.69
N ALA A 70 3.72 2.71 -6.40
CA ALA A 70 4.86 2.50 -5.52
C ALA A 70 4.83 1.05 -5.04
N ILE A 71 5.95 0.34 -5.14
CA ILE A 71 6.07 -1.06 -4.81
C ILE A 71 7.03 -1.20 -3.64
N PHE A 72 6.50 -1.70 -2.52
CA PHE A 72 7.27 -1.93 -1.30
C PHE A 72 7.86 -3.33 -1.34
N LEU A 73 9.18 -3.45 -1.26
CA LEU A 73 9.91 -4.70 -1.32
C LEU A 73 10.89 -4.80 -0.15
N THR A 74 11.05 -5.99 0.40
CA THR A 74 12.16 -6.33 1.31
C THR A 74 13.25 -7.07 0.53
N LEU A 75 14.50 -7.01 1.00
CA LEU A 75 15.63 -7.66 0.31
C LEU A 75 15.56 -9.19 0.35
N ASP A 76 14.92 -9.75 1.38
CA ASP A 76 14.73 -11.18 1.62
C ASP A 76 13.44 -11.74 1.00
N CYS A 77 12.75 -10.96 0.18
CA CYS A 77 11.48 -11.39 -0.40
C CYS A 77 11.69 -12.40 -1.55
N ASP A 78 11.15 -13.60 -1.36
CA ASP A 78 11.06 -14.61 -2.40
C ASP A 78 10.27 -14.11 -3.62
N GLY A 79 10.93 -14.09 -4.77
CA GLY A 79 10.33 -13.68 -6.04
C GLY A 79 10.26 -12.16 -6.28
N CYS A 80 10.63 -11.31 -5.32
CA CYS A 80 10.68 -9.87 -5.53
C CYS A 80 11.68 -9.46 -6.62
N MET A 81 12.80 -10.16 -6.73
CA MET A 81 13.77 -9.94 -7.81
C MET A 81 13.19 -10.25 -9.20
N GLU A 82 12.38 -11.31 -9.34
CA GLU A 82 11.72 -11.62 -10.60
C GLU A 82 10.66 -10.58 -10.98
N LEU A 83 9.96 -10.03 -9.98
CA LEU A 83 9.04 -8.91 -10.18
C LEU A 83 9.78 -7.67 -10.71
N VAL A 84 10.91 -7.30 -10.09
CA VAL A 84 11.72 -6.16 -10.53
C VAL A 84 12.24 -6.37 -11.95
N LYS A 85 12.70 -7.58 -12.28
CA LYS A 85 13.14 -7.92 -13.65
C LYS A 85 12.04 -7.73 -14.68
N LYS A 86 10.79 -8.11 -14.37
CA LYS A 86 9.64 -7.89 -15.28
C LYS A 86 9.39 -6.41 -15.53
N PHE A 87 9.38 -5.59 -14.48
CA PHE A 87 9.23 -4.14 -14.66
C PHE A 87 10.40 -3.51 -15.41
N TYR A 88 11.62 -4.02 -15.21
CA TYR A 88 12.79 -3.56 -15.93
C TYR A 88 12.74 -3.91 -17.43
N ALA A 89 12.25 -5.11 -17.77
CA ALA A 89 12.09 -5.56 -19.14
C ALA A 89 11.07 -4.70 -19.91
N ASP A 90 9.96 -4.34 -19.27
CA ASP A 90 8.90 -3.50 -19.83
C ASP A 90 8.98 -2.02 -19.38
N ARG A 91 10.18 -1.55 -19.02
CA ARG A 91 10.38 -0.23 -18.37
C ARG A 91 9.84 0.97 -19.16
N ASP A 92 9.71 0.86 -20.48
CA ASP A 92 9.20 1.94 -21.32
C ASP A 92 7.68 2.15 -21.17
N LYS A 93 6.96 1.14 -20.67
CA LYS A 93 5.50 1.13 -20.49
C LYS A 93 5.05 1.62 -19.12
N TYR A 94 5.96 1.70 -18.16
CA TYR A 94 5.62 1.96 -16.77
C TYR A 94 6.47 3.08 -16.17
N ARG A 95 5.93 3.76 -15.15
CA ARG A 95 6.70 4.58 -14.22
C ARG A 95 6.29 4.21 -12.80
N ILE A 96 7.18 3.52 -12.11
CA ILE A 96 6.96 3.04 -10.74
C ILE A 96 8.10 3.46 -9.83
N ASP A 97 7.81 3.53 -8.54
CA ASP A 97 8.82 3.73 -7.50
C ASP A 97 8.99 2.43 -6.72
N ILE A 98 10.21 1.92 -6.64
CA ILE A 98 10.54 0.78 -5.79
C ILE A 98 11.00 1.32 -4.45
N VAL A 99 10.25 1.03 -3.39
CA VAL A 99 10.55 1.42 -2.02
C VAL A 99 11.12 0.21 -1.30
N LEU A 100 12.39 0.30 -0.88
CA LEU A 100 13.02 -0.78 -0.13
C LEU A 100 12.70 -0.62 1.36
N VAL A 101 12.09 -1.66 1.93
CA VAL A 101 11.69 -1.71 3.34
C VAL A 101 12.60 -2.70 4.06
N PRO A 102 13.20 -2.33 5.21
CA PRO A 102 14.02 -3.26 5.96
C PRO A 102 13.15 -4.34 6.60
N SER A 103 13.43 -5.60 6.30
CA SER A 103 12.98 -6.70 7.15
C SER A 103 13.91 -6.84 8.37
N PRO A 104 13.40 -7.31 9.53
CA PRO A 104 14.24 -7.50 10.72
C PRO A 104 15.43 -8.43 10.47
N GLY A 105 16.56 -8.19 11.14
CA GLY A 105 17.75 -9.06 11.07
C GLY A 105 18.82 -8.57 10.09
N GLU A 106 19.53 -9.51 9.47
CA GLU A 106 20.61 -9.25 8.50
C GLU A 106 20.18 -8.36 7.31
N PRO A 107 18.99 -8.53 6.70
CA PRO A 107 18.56 -7.69 5.57
C PRO A 107 18.46 -6.20 5.91
N LYS A 108 18.13 -5.85 7.15
CA LYS A 108 18.14 -4.45 7.62
C LYS A 108 19.54 -3.84 7.54
N GLU A 109 20.54 -4.58 8.00
CA GLU A 109 21.93 -4.11 7.99
C GLU A 109 22.47 -4.01 6.55
N GLU A 110 22.09 -4.95 5.68
CA GLU A 110 22.41 -4.89 4.25
C GLU A 110 21.73 -3.70 3.57
N LEU A 111 20.45 -3.47 3.83
CA LEU A 111 19.74 -2.30 3.30
C LEU A 111 20.36 -0.99 3.78
N ARG A 112 20.79 -0.93 5.05
CA ARG A 112 21.49 0.23 5.60
C ARG A 112 22.81 0.49 4.85
N ARG A 113 23.55 -0.55 4.46
CA ARG A 113 24.78 -0.41 3.65
C ARG A 113 24.52 0.01 2.21
N LEU A 114 23.35 -0.34 1.65
CA LEU A 114 22.97 0.13 0.30
C LEU A 114 22.57 1.61 0.29
N TRP A 115 22.09 2.12 1.42
CA TRP A 115 21.55 3.48 1.51
C TRP A 115 22.53 4.51 2.08
N CYS A 116 23.50 4.07 2.90
CA CYS A 116 24.56 4.91 3.49
C CYS A 116 25.85 4.81 2.68
#